data_AF-H0EGV6-F1
#
_entry.id   AF-H0EGV6-F1
#
_cell.length_a   1.000
_cell.length_b   1.000
_cell.length_c   1.000
_cell.angle_alpha   90.00
_cell.angle_beta   90.00
_cell.angle_gamma   90.00
#
_symmetry.space_group_name_H-M   'P 1'
#
loop_
_entity.id
_entity.type
_entity.pdbx_description
1 polymer ?
#
loop_
_entity_poly.entity_id
_entity_poly.type
_entity_poly.pdbx_seq_one_letter_code
_entity_poly.pdbx_strand_id
1 'polypeptide(L)' 'MTTQPIFASNYPPTEATAALAPLLKPTGKWSLTPNGQGIERPFKFKGFKKCWFKQLYVKSRCPSYA' A
#
# COMPACT_ATOMS: atom_id res chain seq x y z
N MET A 1 1.52 -7.20 -20.08
CA MET A 1 2.84 -6.75 -19.59
C MET A 1 2.80 -6.81 -18.07
N THR A 2 3.72 -7.52 -17.42
CA THR A 2 3.80 -7.64 -15.96
C THR A 2 4.58 -6.46 -15.41
N THR A 3 3.92 -5.54 -14.72
CA THR A 3 4.58 -4.41 -14.05
C THR A 3 5.44 -4.93 -12.90
N GLN A 4 6.73 -4.59 -12.88
CA GLN A 4 7.67 -4.97 -11.82
C GLN A 4 7.76 -3.85 -10.75
N PRO A 5 7.94 -4.20 -9.47
CA PRO A 5 8.10 -3.22 -8.40
C PRO A 5 9.46 -2.53 -8.50
N ILE A 6 9.48 -1.22 -8.27
CA ILE A 6 10.67 -0.39 -8.19
C ILE A 6 10.84 0.01 -6.72
N PHE A 7 11.90 -0.45 -6.09
CA PHE A 7 12.20 -0.15 -4.70
C PHE A 7 13.13 1.05 -4.55
N ALA A 8 13.01 1.76 -3.43
CA ALA A 8 13.92 2.84 -3.09
C ALA A 8 15.35 2.31 -2.87
N SER A 9 16.36 3.11 -3.19
CA SER A 9 17.77 2.72 -3.12
C SER A 9 18.27 2.38 -1.71
N ASN A 10 17.54 2.82 -0.69
CA ASN A 10 17.84 2.60 0.72
C ASN A 10 17.18 1.33 1.29
N TYR A 11 16.50 0.51 0.47
CA TYR A 11 15.82 -0.70 0.93
C TYR A 11 16.24 -1.93 0.11
N PRO A 12 16.80 -2.99 0.73
CA PRO A 12 17.33 -4.14 0.00
C PRO A 12 16.25 -4.83 -0.86
N PRO A 13 16.51 -5.11 -2.14
CA PRO A 13 15.49 -5.68 -3.05
C PRO A 13 14.92 -7.02 -2.61
N THR A 14 15.73 -7.86 -1.95
CA THR A 14 15.31 -9.18 -1.44
C THR A 14 14.32 -9.06 -0.29
N GLU A 15 14.64 -8.22 0.69
CA GLU A 15 13.77 -7.89 1.82
C GLU A 15 12.50 -7.18 1.35
N ALA A 16 12.64 -6.27 0.38
CA ALA A 16 11.53 -5.54 -0.20
C ALA A 16 10.55 -6.46 -0.93
N THR A 17 11.07 -7.41 -1.70
CA THR A 17 10.25 -8.42 -2.39
C THR A 17 9.54 -9.33 -1.39
N ALA A 18 10.23 -9.79 -0.35
CA ALA A 18 9.63 -10.63 0.69
C ALA A 18 8.52 -9.90 1.46
N ALA A 19 8.71 -8.61 1.77
CA ALA A 19 7.70 -7.77 2.42
C ALA A 19 6.50 -7.44 1.50
N LEU A 20 6.75 -7.29 0.19
CA LEU A 20 5.73 -6.95 -0.80
C LEU A 20 4.83 -8.14 -1.17
N ALA A 21 5.41 -9.34 -1.29
CA ALA A 21 4.72 -10.57 -1.70
C ALA A 21 3.39 -10.84 -0.97
N PRO A 22 3.29 -10.77 0.38
CA PRO A 22 2.02 -11.04 1.08
C PRO A 22 0.95 -9.94 0.90
N LEU A 23 1.32 -8.74 0.45
CA LEU A 23 0.40 -7.61 0.27
C LEU A 23 -0.33 -7.67 -1.08
N LEU A 24 0.33 -8.19 -2.11
CA LEU A 24 -0.17 -8.22 -3.48
C LEU A 24 -1.17 -9.36 -3.72
N LYS A 25 -2.15 -9.11 -4.58
CA LYS A 25 -3.04 -10.17 -5.10
C LYS A 25 -2.23 -11.26 -5.82
N PRO A 26 -2.62 -12.54 -5.75
CA PRO A 26 -3.88 -13.06 -5.20
C PRO A 26 -3.90 -13.26 -3.67
N THR A 27 -2.75 -13.27 -3.00
CA THR A 27 -2.65 -13.55 -1.55
C THR A 27 -3.15 -12.39 -0.70
N GLY A 28 -2.82 -11.17 -1.10
CA GLY A 28 -3.20 -9.94 -0.42
C GLY A 28 -4.33 -9.18 -1.10
N LYS A 29 -4.48 -7.89 -0.72
CA LYS A 29 -5.58 -7.03 -1.18
C LYS A 29 -5.11 -5.82 -1.98
N TRP A 30 -3.80 -5.64 -2.13
CA TRP A 30 -3.18 -4.53 -2.83
C TRP A 30 -2.80 -4.92 -4.26
N SER A 31 -2.73 -3.92 -5.13
CA SER A 31 -2.24 -4.03 -6.49
C SER A 31 -1.01 -3.14 -6.64
N LEU A 32 -0.06 -3.52 -7.48
CA LEU A 32 1.04 -2.63 -7.86
C LEU A 32 0.52 -1.50 -8.76
N THR A 33 0.97 -0.27 -8.54
CA THR A 33 0.63 0.87 -9.40
C THR A 33 1.20 0.67 -10.81
N PRO A 34 0.63 1.28 -11.86
CA PRO A 34 1.09 1.07 -13.24
C PRO A 34 2.57 1.38 -13.49
N ASN A 35 3.13 2.33 -12.73
CA ASN A 35 4.54 2.72 -12.78
C ASN A 35 5.46 1.86 -11.89
N GLY A 36 4.93 0.91 -11.12
CA GLY A 36 5.72 0.03 -10.24
C GLY A 36 6.27 0.70 -8.98
N GLN A 37 6.01 1.99 -8.77
CA GLN A 37 6.60 2.78 -7.67
C GLN A 37 5.77 2.76 -6.38
N GLY A 38 4.63 2.07 -6.36
CA GLY A 38 3.77 2.00 -5.19
C GLY A 38 2.76 0.87 -5.27
N ILE A 39 1.96 0.76 -4.21
CA ILE A 39 0.81 -0.14 -4.16
C ILE A 39 -0.46 0.65 -3.90
N GLU A 40 -1.57 0.19 -4.46
CA GLU A 40 -2.86 0.83 -4.32
C GLU A 40 -3.95 -0.19 -3.98
N ARG A 41 -4.96 0.30 -3.26
CA ARG A 41 -6.18 -0.46 -2.97
C ARG A 41 -7.36 0.49 -2.79
N PRO A 42 -8.49 0.25 -3.49
CA PRO A 42 -9.70 0.99 -3.23
C PRO A 42 -10.35 0.56 -1.91
N PHE A 43 -10.78 1.53 -1.11
CA PHE A 43 -11.60 1.31 0.07
C PHE A 43 -12.99 1.88 -0.16
N LYS A 44 -14.02 1.07 0.08
CA LYS A 44 -15.42 1.49 0.02
C LYS A 44 -16.03 1.45 1.42
N PHE A 45 -16.56 2.57 1.87
CA PHE A 45 -17.20 2.71 3.19
C PHE A 45 -18.71 2.95 3.04
N LYS A 46 -19.50 2.47 4.00
CA LYS A 46 -20.98 2.68 4.05
C LYS A 46 -21.37 4.14 4.38
N GLY A 47 -20.43 5.08 4.38
CA GLY A 47 -20.69 6.49 4.68
C GLY A 47 -19.44 7.25 5.14
N PHE A 48 -19.55 8.58 5.16
CA PHE A 48 -18.42 9.47 5.41
C PHE A 48 -17.81 9.32 6.82
N LYS A 49 -18.63 9.20 7.87
CA LYS A 49 -18.16 9.07 9.27
C LYS A 49 -17.15 7.93 9.46
N LYS A 50 -17.39 6.79 8.79
CA LYS A 50 -16.51 5.61 8.86
C LYS A 50 -15.22 5.81 8.06
N CYS A 51 -15.27 6.53 6.94
CA CYS A 51 -14.10 6.93 6.17
C CYS A 51 -13.21 7.87 7.00
N TRP A 52 -13.81 8.89 7.61
CA TRP A 52 -13.10 9.87 8.45
C TRP A 52 -12.37 9.23 9.63
N PHE A 53 -13.04 8.35 10.38
CA PHE A 53 -12.40 7.64 11.50
C PHE A 53 -11.22 6.77 11.05
N LYS A 54 -11.33 6.11 9.88
CA LYS A 54 -10.23 5.35 9.30
C LYS A 54 -9.06 6.25 8.90
N GLN A 55 -9.33 7.43 8.34
CA GLN A 55 -8.29 8.41 8.01
C GLN A 55 -7.54 8.90 9.26
N LEU A 56 -8.28 9.23 10.34
CA LEU A 56 -7.69 9.64 11.62
C LEU A 56 -6.82 8.53 12.23
N TYR A 57 -7.29 7.29 12.15
CA TYR A 57 -6.52 6.14 12.62
C TYR A 57 -5.23 5.90 11.84
N VAL A 58 -5.27 6.09 10.51
CA VAL A 58 -4.06 6.01 9.68
C VAL A 58 -3.11 7.14 10.06
N LYS A 59 -3.61 8.36 10.23
CA LYS A 59 -2.80 9.52 10.67
C LYS A 59 -2.16 9.31 12.04
N SER A 60 -2.87 8.67 12.99
CA SER A 60 -2.29 8.39 14.31
C SER A 60 -1.21 7.30 14.29
N ARG A 61 -1.32 6.33 13.38
CA ARG A 61 -0.31 5.28 13.20
C ARG A 61 0.88 5.72 12.35
N CYS A 62 0.66 6.65 11.43
CA CYS A 62 1.66 7.20 10.53
C CYS A 62 1.72 8.73 10.72
N PRO A 63 2.36 9.23 11.79
CA PRO A 63 2.36 10.66 12.13
C PRO A 63 3.06 11.53 11.08
N SER A 64 3.93 10.94 10.25
CA SER A 64 4.56 11.59 9.09
C SER A 64 3.61 11.83 7.91
N TYR A 65 2.39 11.28 7.96
CA TYR A 65 1.33 11.48 6.97
C TYR A 65 0.40 12.61 7.45
N ALA A 66 0.95 13.81 7.61
CA ALA A 66 0.24 14.99 8.09
C ALA A 66 0.53 16.21 7.22
#